data_AF-A0A971WQ66-F1
#
_entry.id   AF-A0A971WQ66-F1
#
_cell.length_a   1.000
_cell.length_b   1.000
_cell.length_c   1.000
_cell.angle_alpha   90.00
_cell.angle_beta   90.00
_cell.angle_gamma   90.00
#
_symmetry.space_group_name_H-M   'P 1'
#
loop_
_entity.id
_entity.type
_entity.pdbx_description
1 polymer ?
#
loop_
_entity_poly.entity_id
_entity_poly.type
_entity_poly.pdbx_seq_one_letter_code
_entity_poly.pdbx_strand_id
1 'polypeptide(L)'
;MTVIRKISKIIVIGVLIGILMLLLQNKLGWSDSLLMYYYKWTATIIILGAIAFNIVWQILFIKKVLGTAKLLEDGKVDDYIGENEAILDKTTNPMRQAMIKLNIAVGYGEKNNYRKALSIMEEININLVRGINRGVYINNLAYFLFKNNRDNEGLAILSKYDSELVKWQNTNLGPHIYFTNILAQVAQGDNDKAKEMLANVLETVKDKRILEDANELANELGVIK
;
A
#
# COMPACT_ATOMS: atom_id res chain seq x y z
N MET A 1 -10.98 -3.91 -17.73
CA MET A 1 -11.51 -5.17 -18.33
C MET A 1 -12.35 -5.88 -17.28
N THR A 2 -13.68 -5.97 -17.47
CA THR A 2 -14.64 -6.45 -16.45
C THR A 2 -14.49 -7.94 -16.14
N VAL A 3 -14.77 -8.33 -14.90
CA VAL A 3 -14.67 -9.72 -14.39
C VAL A 3 -15.43 -10.71 -15.26
N ILE A 4 -16.59 -10.30 -15.79
CA ILE A 4 -17.44 -11.07 -16.71
C ILE A 4 -16.66 -11.53 -17.95
N ARG A 5 -15.88 -10.63 -18.59
CA ARG A 5 -15.07 -10.97 -19.77
C ARG A 5 -13.96 -11.99 -19.47
N LYS A 6 -13.43 -12.01 -18.24
CA LYS A 6 -12.44 -13.01 -17.82
C LYS A 6 -13.08 -14.38 -17.60
N ILE A 7 -14.24 -14.40 -16.94
CA ILE A 7 -15.01 -15.64 -16.70
C ILE A 7 -15.46 -16.27 -18.03
N SER A 8 -15.99 -15.48 -18.97
CA SER A 8 -16.39 -16.00 -20.28
C SER A 8 -15.25 -16.65 -21.05
N LYS A 9 -14.03 -16.09 -21.01
CA LYS A 9 -12.84 -16.69 -21.65
C LYS A 9 -12.47 -18.04 -21.03
N ILE A 10 -12.53 -18.15 -19.71
CA ILE A 10 -12.22 -19.40 -18.99
C ILE A 10 -13.25 -20.48 -19.35
N ILE A 11 -14.54 -20.12 -19.40
CA ILE A 11 -15.62 -21.05 -19.79
C ILE A 11 -15.41 -21.55 -21.22
N VAL A 12 -15.13 -20.65 -22.17
CA VAL A 12 -14.89 -21.03 -23.58
C VAL A 12 -13.70 -21.97 -23.70
N ILE A 13 -12.59 -21.69 -23.02
CA ILE A 13 -11.41 -22.57 -23.03
C ILE A 13 -11.76 -23.95 -22.44
N GLY A 14 -12.51 -23.99 -21.32
CA GLY A 14 -12.95 -25.25 -20.72
C GLY A 14 -13.83 -26.08 -21.65
N VAL A 15 -14.78 -25.45 -22.35
CA VAL A 15 -15.64 -26.11 -23.34
C VAL A 15 -14.82 -26.65 -24.51
N LEU A 16 -13.86 -25.88 -25.04
CA LEU A 16 -12.99 -26.33 -26.13
C LEU A 16 -12.13 -27.53 -25.72
N ILE A 17 -11.60 -27.54 -24.50
CA ILE A 17 -10.85 -28.68 -23.96
C ILE A 17 -11.75 -29.91 -23.84
N GLY A 18 -12.98 -29.74 -23.36
CA GLY A 18 -13.96 -30.83 -23.28
C GLY A 18 -14.31 -31.44 -24.65
N ILE A 19 -14.55 -30.59 -25.66
CA ILE A 19 -14.81 -31.04 -27.03
C ILE A 19 -13.60 -31.80 -27.61
N LEU A 20 -12.39 -31.26 -27.42
CA LEU A 20 -11.17 -31.92 -27.88
C LEU A 20 -11.00 -33.31 -27.25
N MET A 21 -11.27 -33.44 -25.95
CA MET A 21 -11.20 -34.72 -25.24
C MET A 21 -12.21 -35.75 -25.75
N LEU A 22 -13.44 -35.34 -26.11
CA LEU A 22 -14.43 -36.22 -26.71
C LEU A 22 -13.99 -36.70 -28.11
N LEU A 23 -13.41 -35.82 -28.92
CA LEU A 23 -12.88 -36.18 -30.24
C LEU A 23 -11.72 -37.19 -30.11
N LEU A 24 -10.84 -37.00 -29.12
CA LEU A 24 -9.75 -37.93 -28.81
C LEU A 24 -10.28 -39.28 -28.31
N GLN A 25 -11.32 -39.28 -27.47
CA GLN A 25 -11.98 -40.52 -27.02
C GLN A 25 -12.47 -41.34 -28.21
N ASN A 26 -13.19 -40.71 -29.14
CA ASN A 26 -13.76 -41.39 -30.30
C ASN A 26 -12.67 -41.94 -31.25
N LYS A 27 -11.56 -41.20 -31.42
CA LYS A 27 -10.45 -41.63 -32.30
C LYS A 27 -9.58 -42.72 -31.70
N LEU A 28 -9.40 -42.72 -30.37
CA LEU A 28 -8.48 -43.63 -29.67
C LEU A 28 -9.19 -44.80 -28.98
N GLY A 29 -10.52 -44.86 -29.04
CA GLY A 29 -11.32 -45.93 -28.43
C GLY A 29 -11.22 -45.98 -26.90
N TRP A 30 -11.00 -44.83 -26.25
CA TRP A 30 -10.82 -44.78 -24.80
C TRP A 30 -12.12 -45.11 -24.06
N SER A 31 -12.02 -45.92 -23.01
CA SER A 31 -13.15 -46.14 -22.09
C SER A 31 -13.51 -44.85 -21.35
N ASP A 32 -14.78 -44.72 -20.96
CA ASP A 32 -15.27 -43.56 -20.20
C ASP A 32 -14.50 -43.36 -18.88
N SER A 33 -14.07 -44.46 -18.24
CA SER A 33 -13.28 -44.44 -17.02
C SER A 33 -11.90 -43.80 -17.22
N LEU A 34 -11.24 -44.13 -18.34
CA LEU A 34 -9.93 -43.61 -18.69
C LEU A 34 -10.02 -42.13 -19.10
N LEU A 35 -11.05 -41.76 -19.86
CA LEU A 35 -11.35 -40.37 -20.19
C LEU A 35 -11.55 -39.54 -18.92
N MET A 36 -12.40 -40.00 -18.00
CA MET A 36 -12.70 -39.29 -16.76
C MET A 36 -11.46 -39.13 -15.87
N TYR A 37 -10.58 -40.14 -15.84
CA TYR A 37 -9.30 -40.06 -15.14
C TYR A 37 -8.42 -38.93 -15.70
N TYR A 38 -8.19 -38.91 -17.02
CA TYR A 38 -7.37 -37.86 -17.64
C TYR A 38 -8.01 -36.47 -17.56
N TYR A 39 -9.33 -36.39 -17.67
CA TYR A 39 -10.07 -35.14 -17.51
C TYR A 39 -9.85 -34.54 -16.11
N LYS A 40 -10.00 -35.34 -15.05
CA LYS A 40 -9.78 -34.88 -13.66
C LYS A 40 -8.35 -34.36 -13.47
N TRP A 41 -7.34 -35.12 -13.89
CA TRP A 41 -5.94 -34.69 -13.76
C TRP A 41 -5.63 -33.43 -14.56
N THR A 42 -6.13 -33.34 -15.79
CA THR A 42 -5.94 -32.16 -16.64
C THR A 42 -6.58 -30.92 -16.01
N ALA A 43 -7.82 -31.04 -15.53
CA ALA A 43 -8.52 -29.96 -14.84
C ALA A 43 -7.75 -29.52 -13.58
N THR A 44 -7.30 -30.46 -12.76
CA THR A 44 -6.49 -30.17 -11.56
C THR A 44 -5.20 -29.42 -11.90
N ILE A 45 -4.45 -29.89 -12.91
CA ILE A 45 -3.19 -29.24 -13.34
C ILE A 45 -3.45 -27.82 -13.84
N ILE A 46 -4.51 -27.61 -14.62
CA ILE A 46 -4.87 -26.28 -15.13
C ILE A 46 -5.21 -25.33 -13.97
N ILE A 47 -6.03 -25.78 -13.02
CA ILE A 47 -6.43 -24.97 -11.85
C ILE A 47 -5.20 -24.60 -11.01
N LEU A 48 -4.36 -25.58 -10.67
CA LEU A 48 -3.14 -25.35 -9.90
C LEU A 48 -2.16 -24.45 -10.65
N GLY A 49 -1.99 -24.64 -11.96
CA GLY A 49 -1.16 -23.80 -12.81
C GLY A 49 -1.64 -22.35 -12.84
N ALA A 50 -2.94 -22.12 -12.95
CA ALA A 50 -3.52 -20.77 -12.91
C ALA A 50 -3.32 -20.08 -11.56
N ILE A 51 -3.49 -20.81 -10.45
CA ILE A 51 -3.22 -20.32 -9.10
C ILE A 51 -1.74 -19.97 -8.94
N ALA A 52 -0.84 -20.88 -9.31
CA ALA A 52 0.61 -20.67 -9.23
C ALA A 52 1.05 -19.47 -10.07
N PHE A 53 0.55 -19.34 -11.30
CA PHE A 53 0.81 -18.19 -12.16
C PHE A 53 0.37 -16.88 -11.51
N ASN A 54 -0.82 -16.84 -10.90
CA ASN A 54 -1.31 -15.66 -10.21
C ASN A 54 -0.42 -15.27 -9.02
N ILE A 55 0.01 -16.26 -8.23
CA ILE A 55 0.90 -16.07 -7.09
C ILE A 55 2.25 -15.52 -7.55
N VAL A 56 2.86 -16.12 -8.59
CA VAL A 56 4.15 -15.66 -9.13
C VAL A 56 4.05 -14.20 -9.62
N TRP A 57 3.00 -13.86 -10.36
CA TRP A 57 2.77 -12.48 -10.80
C TRP A 57 2.59 -11.51 -9.64
N GLN A 58 1.90 -11.93 -8.57
CA GLN A 58 1.74 -11.12 -7.36
C GLN A 58 3.09 -10.90 -6.66
N ILE A 59 3.91 -11.95 -6.53
CA ILE A 59 5.24 -11.87 -5.91
C ILE A 59 6.15 -10.94 -6.71
N LEU A 60 6.19 -11.07 -8.04
CA LEU A 60 7.00 -10.21 -8.90
C LEU A 60 6.57 -8.75 -8.81
N PHE A 61 5.26 -8.49 -8.74
CA PHE A 61 4.73 -7.15 -8.53
C PHE A 61 5.16 -6.57 -7.18
N ILE A 62 5.00 -7.32 -6.09
CA ILE A 62 5.42 -6.89 -4.75
C ILE A 62 6.92 -6.60 -4.73
N LYS A 63 7.75 -7.49 -5.29
CA LYS A 63 9.20 -7.28 -5.38
C LYS A 63 9.54 -6.02 -6.15
N LYS A 64 8.84 -5.72 -7.24
CA LYS A 64 9.05 -4.51 -8.02
C LYS A 64 8.74 -3.25 -7.20
N VAL A 65 7.61 -3.23 -6.50
CA VAL A 65 7.25 -2.06 -5.67
C VAL A 65 8.19 -1.91 -4.48
N LEU A 66 8.47 -2.99 -3.74
CA LEU A 66 9.39 -2.96 -2.60
C LEU A 66 10.83 -2.61 -3.03
N GLY A 67 11.24 -2.99 -4.24
CA GLY A 67 12.54 -2.63 -4.80
C GLY A 67 12.75 -1.12 -4.89
N THR A 68 11.67 -0.34 -5.04
CA THR A 68 11.76 1.13 -5.06
C THR A 68 12.12 1.72 -3.69
N ALA A 69 11.83 1.03 -2.58
CA ALA A 69 12.07 1.56 -1.23
C ALA A 69 13.54 1.95 -0.99
N LYS A 70 14.47 1.21 -1.60
CA LYS A 70 15.90 1.52 -1.51
C LYS A 70 16.24 2.89 -2.12
N LEU A 71 15.55 3.31 -3.19
CA LEU A 71 15.76 4.64 -3.77
C LEU A 71 15.42 5.75 -2.77
N LEU A 72 14.36 5.54 -1.98
CA LEU A 72 13.97 6.45 -0.91
C LEU A 72 15.02 6.48 0.20
N GLU A 73 15.49 5.30 0.64
CA GLU A 73 16.55 5.17 1.66
C GLU A 73 17.87 5.82 1.22
N ASP A 74 18.21 5.71 -0.06
CA ASP A 74 19.41 6.31 -0.67
C ASP A 74 19.24 7.82 -0.95
N GLY A 75 18.10 8.43 -0.59
CA GLY A 75 17.79 9.84 -0.81
C GLY A 75 17.47 10.22 -2.26
N LYS A 76 17.30 9.24 -3.15
CA LYS A 76 16.97 9.43 -4.57
C LYS A 76 15.46 9.57 -4.75
N VAL A 77 14.90 10.60 -4.14
CA VAL A 77 13.45 10.79 -4.04
C VAL A 77 12.79 10.97 -5.41
N ASP A 78 13.43 11.66 -6.36
CA ASP A 78 12.88 11.84 -7.71
C ASP A 78 12.84 10.53 -8.51
N ASP A 79 13.89 9.70 -8.42
CA ASP A 79 13.91 8.36 -9.02
C ASP A 79 12.84 7.47 -8.40
N TYR A 80 12.67 7.54 -7.07
CA TYR A 80 11.63 6.81 -6.35
C TYR A 80 10.22 7.16 -6.84
N ILE A 81 9.92 8.45 -6.98
CA ILE A 81 8.63 8.94 -7.51
C ILE A 81 8.46 8.44 -8.96
N GLY A 82 9.46 8.66 -9.81
CA GLY A 82 9.40 8.30 -11.23
C GLY A 82 9.21 6.80 -11.46
N GLU A 83 9.89 5.94 -10.69
CA GLU A 83 9.69 4.49 -10.76
C GLU A 83 8.28 4.08 -10.31
N ASN A 84 7.75 4.68 -9.24
CA ASN A 84 6.40 4.39 -8.78
C ASN A 84 5.34 4.89 -9.79
N GLU A 85 5.51 6.06 -10.40
CA GLU A 85 4.66 6.55 -11.48
C GLU A 85 4.68 5.61 -12.70
N ALA A 86 5.86 5.15 -13.13
CA ALA A 86 5.98 4.18 -14.22
C ALA A 86 5.33 2.80 -13.90
N ILE A 87 5.30 2.41 -12.61
CA ILE A 87 4.55 1.22 -12.16
C ILE A 87 3.04 1.51 -12.16
N LEU A 88 2.62 2.69 -11.72
CA LEU A 88 1.21 3.11 -11.67
C LEU A 88 0.57 3.08 -13.05
N ASP A 89 1.25 3.64 -14.07
CA ASP A 89 0.77 3.70 -15.46
C ASP A 89 0.46 2.32 -16.06
N LYS A 90 1.23 1.30 -15.63
CA LYS A 90 1.09 -0.08 -16.10
C LYS A 90 0.13 -0.90 -15.23
N THR A 91 -0.36 -0.34 -14.13
CA THR A 91 -1.16 -1.05 -13.14
C THR A 91 -2.63 -0.72 -13.31
N THR A 92 -3.45 -1.73 -13.64
CA THR A 92 -4.90 -1.56 -13.81
C THR A 92 -5.72 -1.98 -12.59
N ASN A 93 -5.10 -2.62 -11.59
CA ASN A 93 -5.80 -3.12 -10.41
C ASN A 93 -5.95 -1.99 -9.37
N PRO A 94 -7.18 -1.61 -8.95
CA PRO A 94 -7.39 -0.48 -8.05
C PRO A 94 -6.68 -0.59 -6.70
N MET A 95 -6.60 -1.78 -6.11
CA MET A 95 -5.88 -1.98 -4.83
C MET A 95 -4.37 -1.76 -4.99
N ARG A 96 -3.81 -2.22 -6.12
CA ARG A 96 -2.40 -1.99 -6.44
C ARG A 96 -2.13 -0.52 -6.73
N GLN A 97 -3.03 0.15 -7.47
CA GLN A 97 -2.94 1.59 -7.72
C GLN A 97 -2.95 2.38 -6.41
N ALA A 98 -3.84 2.04 -5.47
CA ALA A 98 -3.91 2.69 -4.16
C ALA A 98 -2.58 2.59 -3.38
N MET A 99 -1.97 1.40 -3.37
CA MET A 99 -0.66 1.19 -2.73
C MET A 99 0.46 1.99 -3.40
N ILE A 100 0.48 2.07 -4.73
CA ILE A 100 1.50 2.84 -5.46
C ILE A 100 1.29 4.35 -5.26
N LYS A 101 0.04 4.83 -5.25
CA LYS A 101 -0.27 6.24 -4.94
C LYS A 101 0.19 6.62 -3.54
N LEU A 102 0.01 5.73 -2.55
CA LEU A 102 0.51 5.94 -1.20
C LEU A 102 2.03 6.15 -1.17
N ASN A 103 2.78 5.32 -1.91
CA ASN A 103 4.22 5.48 -2.08
C ASN A 103 4.59 6.83 -2.72
N ILE A 104 3.92 7.19 -3.82
CA ILE A 104 4.16 8.48 -4.50
C ILE A 104 3.90 9.65 -3.56
N ALA A 105 2.81 9.61 -2.77
CA ALA A 105 2.51 10.64 -1.78
C ALA A 105 3.62 10.76 -0.72
N VAL A 106 4.17 9.64 -0.24
CA VAL A 106 5.35 9.64 0.65
C VAL A 106 6.52 10.33 -0.02
N GLY A 107 6.83 10.01 -1.28
CA GLY A 107 7.91 10.67 -2.02
C GLY A 107 7.74 12.18 -2.11
N TYR A 108 6.53 12.68 -2.40
CA TYR A 108 6.28 14.12 -2.36
C TYR A 108 6.38 14.72 -0.94
N GLY A 109 6.05 13.94 0.09
CA GLY A 109 6.25 14.29 1.50
C GLY A 109 7.73 14.51 1.83
N GLU A 110 8.62 13.62 1.40
CA GLU A 110 10.08 13.77 1.58
C GLU A 110 10.64 15.02 0.86
N LYS A 111 9.96 15.50 -0.18
CA LYS A 111 10.30 16.76 -0.86
C LYS A 111 9.68 17.99 -0.20
N ASN A 112 9.07 17.85 0.97
CA ASN A 112 8.28 18.86 1.65
C ASN A 112 7.14 19.44 0.79
N ASN A 113 6.72 18.73 -0.27
CA ASN A 113 5.60 19.12 -1.12
C ASN A 113 4.31 18.51 -0.56
N TYR A 114 3.97 18.93 0.66
CA TYR A 114 2.83 18.38 1.40
C TYR A 114 1.50 18.64 0.70
N ARG A 115 1.39 19.72 -0.08
CA ARG A 115 0.18 20.00 -0.87
C ARG A 115 -0.04 18.91 -1.92
N LYS A 116 1.00 18.53 -2.67
CA LYS A 116 0.90 17.47 -3.69
C LYS A 116 0.69 16.11 -3.03
N ALA A 117 1.42 15.82 -1.95
CA ALA A 117 1.26 14.60 -1.18
C ALA A 117 -0.20 14.42 -0.70
N LEU A 118 -0.77 15.46 -0.10
CA LEU A 118 -2.15 15.45 0.39
C LEU A 118 -3.16 15.26 -0.74
N SER A 119 -3.01 15.97 -1.86
CA SER A 119 -3.89 15.83 -3.03
C SER A 119 -3.91 14.39 -3.55
N ILE A 120 -2.76 13.69 -3.58
CA ILE A 120 -2.72 12.29 -4.01
C ILE A 120 -3.41 11.38 -2.99
N MET A 121 -3.22 11.63 -1.70
CA MET A 121 -3.85 10.85 -0.63
C MET A 121 -5.37 10.94 -0.68
N GLU A 122 -5.93 12.12 -0.93
CA GLU A 122 -7.38 12.34 -1.03
C GLU A 122 -8.04 11.60 -2.21
N GLU A 123 -7.26 11.24 -3.25
CA GLU A 123 -7.75 10.40 -4.36
C GLU A 123 -7.81 8.91 -4.02
N ILE A 124 -7.19 8.47 -2.91
CA ILE A 124 -7.12 7.06 -2.55
C ILE A 124 -8.41 6.65 -1.84
N ASN A 125 -9.10 5.64 -2.39
CA ASN A 125 -10.18 4.98 -1.65
C ASN A 125 -9.60 4.08 -0.56
N ILE A 126 -9.71 4.52 0.69
CA ILE A 126 -9.22 3.80 1.89
C ILE A 126 -9.71 2.34 1.99
N ASN A 127 -10.87 2.00 1.43
CA ASN A 127 -11.42 0.63 1.46
C ASN A 127 -10.64 -0.35 0.57
N LEU A 128 -9.80 0.18 -0.34
CA LEU A 128 -8.90 -0.60 -1.18
C LEU A 128 -7.53 -0.83 -0.52
N VAL A 129 -7.24 -0.14 0.59
CA VAL A 129 -5.99 -0.26 1.34
C VAL A 129 -6.20 -1.23 2.51
N ARG A 130 -5.26 -2.17 2.71
CA ARG A 130 -5.40 -3.25 3.71
C ARG A 130 -4.13 -3.43 4.54
N GLY A 131 -4.29 -4.04 5.71
CA GLY A 131 -3.19 -4.35 6.62
C GLY A 131 -2.43 -3.09 7.04
N ILE A 132 -1.12 -3.22 7.21
CA ILE A 132 -0.26 -2.11 7.68
C ILE A 132 -0.33 -0.89 6.76
N ASN A 133 -0.48 -1.08 5.44
CA ASN A 133 -0.60 0.02 4.48
C ASN A 133 -1.81 0.90 4.76
N ARG A 134 -2.86 0.35 5.38
CA ARG A 134 -4.03 1.12 5.78
C ARG A 134 -3.71 2.02 6.98
N GLY A 135 -2.94 1.51 7.94
CA GLY A 135 -2.35 2.32 9.01
C GLY A 135 -1.45 3.43 8.47
N VAL A 136 -0.57 3.10 7.51
CA VAL A 136 0.31 4.09 6.84
C VAL A 136 -0.55 5.16 6.15
N TYR A 137 -1.62 4.77 5.45
CA TYR A 137 -2.52 5.72 4.82
C TYR A 137 -3.15 6.68 5.82
N ILE A 138 -3.74 6.15 6.90
CA ILE A 138 -4.42 6.95 7.92
C ILE A 138 -3.45 7.92 8.58
N ASN A 139 -2.28 7.41 9.00
CA ASN A 139 -1.23 8.21 9.61
C ASN A 139 -0.77 9.34 8.70
N ASN A 140 -0.40 9.01 7.45
CA ASN A 140 0.14 9.98 6.52
C ASN A 140 -0.90 11.00 6.08
N LEU A 141 -2.17 10.62 5.99
CA LEU A 141 -3.25 11.57 5.71
C LEU A 141 -3.35 12.61 6.83
N ALA A 142 -3.38 12.18 8.10
CA ALA A 142 -3.41 13.09 9.24
C ALA A 142 -2.16 13.98 9.27
N TYR A 143 -0.97 13.39 9.14
CA TYR A 143 0.30 14.11 9.08
C TYR A 143 0.30 15.19 7.97
N PHE A 144 -0.09 14.84 6.74
CA PHE A 144 -0.13 15.81 5.65
C PHE A 144 -1.22 16.87 5.84
N LEU A 145 -2.34 16.56 6.51
CA LEU A 145 -3.33 17.56 6.88
C LEU A 145 -2.72 18.60 7.84
N PHE A 146 -2.00 18.16 8.88
CA PHE A 146 -1.29 19.07 9.79
C PHE A 146 -0.24 19.91 9.08
N LYS A 147 0.62 19.31 8.24
CA LYS A 147 1.63 20.06 7.45
C LYS A 147 1.01 21.00 6.40
N ASN A 148 -0.30 20.92 6.14
CA ASN A 148 -1.04 21.89 5.32
C ASN A 148 -1.96 22.82 6.15
N ASN A 149 -1.77 22.91 7.48
CA ASN A 149 -2.60 23.72 8.40
C ASN A 149 -4.10 23.36 8.36
N ARG A 150 -4.43 22.09 8.07
CA ARG A 150 -5.80 21.55 8.06
C ARG A 150 -6.07 20.77 9.34
N ASP A 151 -5.82 21.42 10.46
CA ASP A 151 -5.72 20.79 11.79
C ASP A 151 -6.98 20.07 12.23
N ASN A 152 -8.15 20.71 12.06
CA ASN A 152 -9.44 20.11 12.41
C ASN A 152 -9.70 18.80 11.65
N GLU A 153 -9.28 18.74 10.39
CA GLU A 153 -9.43 17.53 9.56
C GLU A 153 -8.43 16.46 9.99
N GLY A 154 -7.18 16.83 10.28
CA GLY A 154 -6.18 15.91 10.83
C GLY A 154 -6.63 15.28 12.15
N LEU A 155 -7.14 16.09 13.08
CA LEU A 155 -7.72 15.64 14.35
C LEU A 155 -8.93 14.73 14.14
N ALA A 156 -9.80 15.05 13.18
CA ALA A 156 -10.96 14.22 12.86
C ALA A 156 -10.54 12.84 12.29
N ILE A 157 -9.49 12.77 11.46
CA ILE A 157 -8.93 11.50 10.96
C ILE A 157 -8.40 10.66 12.12
N LEU A 158 -7.57 11.24 13.00
CA LEU A 158 -7.02 10.53 14.15
C LEU A 158 -8.12 10.01 15.07
N SER A 159 -9.10 10.85 15.42
CA SER A 159 -10.24 10.46 16.26
C SER A 159 -11.06 9.33 15.64
N LYS A 160 -11.34 9.41 14.33
CA LYS A 160 -12.14 8.41 13.62
C LYS A 160 -11.46 7.04 13.55
N TYR A 161 -10.13 7.01 13.45
CA TYR A 161 -9.36 5.80 13.19
C TYR A 161 -8.42 5.40 14.33
N ASP A 162 -8.58 5.97 15.52
CA ASP A 162 -7.72 5.75 16.69
C ASP A 162 -7.49 4.24 16.97
N SER A 163 -8.58 3.48 17.13
CA SER A 163 -8.52 2.04 17.36
C SER A 163 -7.81 1.24 16.26
N GLU A 164 -7.73 1.78 15.04
CA GLU A 164 -7.00 1.17 13.94
C GLU A 164 -5.50 1.47 14.02
N LEU A 165 -5.12 2.72 14.35
CA LEU A 165 -3.73 3.14 14.51
C LEU A 165 -3.06 2.48 15.71
N VAL A 166 -3.78 2.27 16.81
CA VAL A 166 -3.26 1.56 18.01
C VAL A 166 -2.67 0.19 17.66
N LYS A 167 -3.25 -0.52 16.68
CA LYS A 167 -2.78 -1.85 16.23
C LYS A 167 -1.36 -1.82 15.66
N TRP A 168 -0.91 -0.66 15.17
CA TRP A 168 0.35 -0.49 14.46
C TRP A 168 1.43 0.22 15.29
N GLN A 169 1.11 0.66 16.51
CA GLN A 169 2.05 1.38 17.39
C GLN A 169 3.32 0.59 17.72
N ASN A 170 3.24 -0.74 17.81
CA ASN A 170 4.39 -1.60 18.09
C ASN A 170 5.11 -2.11 16.84
N THR A 171 4.88 -1.47 15.68
CA THR A 171 5.56 -1.78 14.42
C THR A 171 6.48 -0.64 14.02
N ASN A 172 7.16 -0.76 12.87
CA ASN A 172 7.95 0.33 12.31
C ASN A 172 7.12 1.60 12.00
N LEU A 173 5.79 1.50 11.96
CA LEU A 173 4.90 2.67 11.84
C LEU A 173 4.74 3.45 13.15
N GLY A 174 5.04 2.81 14.29
CA GLY A 174 4.84 3.38 15.63
C GLY A 174 5.47 4.75 15.85
N PRO A 175 6.76 4.93 15.53
CA PRO A 175 7.40 6.24 15.65
C PRO A 175 6.71 7.34 14.82
N HIS A 176 6.21 7.01 13.61
CA HIS A 176 5.48 7.98 12.78
C HIS A 176 4.11 8.33 13.36
N ILE A 177 3.41 7.35 13.96
CA ILE A 177 2.15 7.58 14.68
C ILE A 177 2.39 8.47 15.89
N TYR A 178 3.46 8.19 16.65
CA TYR A 178 3.82 8.99 17.81
C TYR A 178 4.11 10.44 17.41
N PHE A 179 4.91 10.66 16.35
CA PHE A 179 5.17 12.00 15.84
C PHE A 179 3.92 12.72 15.35
N THR A 180 3.03 12.02 14.64
CA THR A 180 1.75 12.59 14.19
C THR A 180 0.86 12.99 15.38
N ASN A 181 0.91 12.26 16.49
CA ASN A 181 0.22 12.63 17.72
C ASN A 181 0.84 13.86 18.41
N ILE A 182 2.14 14.13 18.24
CA ILE A 182 2.77 15.39 18.68
C ILE A 182 2.16 16.56 17.91
N LEU A 183 2.09 16.45 16.57
CA LEU A 183 1.43 17.45 15.73
C LEU A 183 -0.03 17.66 16.15
N ALA A 184 -0.73 16.59 16.54
CA ALA A 184 -2.09 16.70 17.07
C ALA A 184 -2.16 17.49 18.39
N GLN A 185 -1.16 17.39 19.29
CA GLN A 185 -1.12 18.22 20.50
C GLN A 185 -0.90 19.70 20.15
N VAL A 186 -0.02 19.98 19.19
CA VAL A 186 0.21 21.35 18.68
C VAL A 186 -1.09 21.92 18.07
N ALA A 187 -1.76 21.14 17.23
CA ALA A 187 -3.06 21.50 16.64
C ALA A 187 -4.16 21.76 17.69
N GLN A 188 -4.07 21.12 18.85
CA GLN A 188 -4.99 21.34 19.99
C GLN A 188 -4.58 22.52 20.87
N GLY A 189 -3.43 23.15 20.60
CA GLY A 189 -2.86 24.24 21.40
C GLY A 189 -2.11 23.77 22.65
N ASP A 190 -1.95 22.47 22.87
CA ASP A 190 -1.22 21.91 24.01
C ASP A 190 0.27 21.79 23.70
N ASN A 191 0.90 22.95 23.55
CA ASN A 191 2.32 23.04 23.19
C ASN A 191 3.23 22.48 24.27
N ASP A 192 2.87 22.56 25.56
CA ASP A 192 3.71 22.04 26.64
C ASP A 192 3.83 20.52 26.57
N LYS A 193 2.70 19.82 26.36
CA LYS A 193 2.71 18.38 26.15
C LYS A 193 3.37 17.99 24.83
N ALA A 194 3.19 18.77 23.77
CA ALA A 194 3.90 18.56 22.51
C ALA A 194 5.43 18.60 22.71
N LYS A 195 5.94 19.58 23.46
CA LYS A 195 7.38 19.71 23.78
C LYS A 195 7.90 18.52 24.59
N GLU A 196 7.15 18.07 25.60
CA GLU A 196 7.51 16.90 26.40
C GLU A 196 7.64 15.64 25.53
N MET A 197 6.64 15.38 24.68
CA MET A 197 6.65 14.25 23.75
C MET A 197 7.78 14.37 22.72
N LEU A 198 8.06 15.59 22.25
CA LEU A 198 9.10 15.84 21.25
C LEU A 198 10.51 15.58 21.78
N ALA A 199 10.77 15.93 23.04
CA ALA A 199 12.04 15.59 23.70
C ALA A 199 12.31 14.07 23.68
N ASN A 200 11.28 13.26 23.93
CA ASN A 200 11.38 11.80 23.86
C ASN A 200 11.74 11.30 22.44
N VAL A 201 11.15 11.89 21.39
CA VAL A 201 11.47 11.53 20.00
C VAL A 201 12.94 11.82 19.69
N LEU A 202 13.43 13.00 20.07
CA LEU A 202 14.80 13.42 19.80
C LEU A 202 15.85 12.53 20.49
N GLU A 203 15.51 11.92 21.63
CA GLU A 203 16.41 11.03 22.37
C GLU A 203 16.34 9.56 21.90
N THR A 204 15.17 9.09 21.48
CA THR A 204 14.91 7.64 21.34
C THR A 204 14.73 7.15 19.90
N VAL A 205 14.30 8.03 18.98
CA VAL A 205 14.02 7.66 17.59
C VAL A 205 15.29 7.78 16.74
N LYS A 206 15.54 6.81 15.86
CA LYS A 206 16.70 6.79 14.95
C LYS A 206 16.34 6.98 13.47
N ASP A 207 15.04 6.96 13.13
CA ASP A 207 14.62 7.20 11.76
C ASP A 207 14.91 8.67 11.42
N LYS A 208 15.79 8.87 10.44
CA LYS A 208 16.28 10.20 10.05
C LYS A 208 15.16 11.13 9.64
N ARG A 209 14.13 10.61 8.96
CA ARG A 209 13.02 11.42 8.43
C ARG A 209 12.18 11.99 9.57
N ILE A 210 11.91 11.14 10.56
CA ILE A 210 11.19 11.56 11.77
C ILE A 210 12.04 12.56 12.55
N LEU A 211 13.34 12.34 12.65
CA LEU A 211 14.24 13.27 13.34
C LEU A 211 14.35 14.62 12.62
N GLU A 212 14.37 14.66 11.29
CA GLU A 212 14.37 15.90 10.52
C GLU A 212 13.12 16.74 10.82
N ASP A 213 11.94 16.14 10.70
CA ASP A 213 10.67 16.80 11.05
C ASP A 213 10.59 17.18 12.54
N ALA A 214 11.11 16.33 13.42
CA ALA A 214 11.12 16.59 14.86
C ALA A 214 12.03 17.75 15.24
N ASN A 215 13.20 17.87 14.59
CA ASN A 215 14.10 19.00 14.80
C ASN A 215 13.50 20.31 14.27
N GLU A 216 12.85 20.28 13.11
CA GLU A 216 12.12 21.44 12.58
C GLU A 216 11.07 21.92 13.59
N LEU A 217 10.20 21.02 14.06
CA LEU A 217 9.18 21.34 15.05
C LEU A 217 9.78 21.79 16.39
N ALA A 218 10.90 21.20 16.81
CA ALA A 218 11.57 21.55 18.05
C ALA A 218 12.12 22.98 18.02
N ASN A 219 12.64 23.42 16.87
CA ASN A 219 13.05 24.80 16.65
C ASN A 219 11.84 25.76 16.70
N GLU A 220 10.73 25.40 16.02
CA GLU A 220 9.50 26.21 16.03
C GLU A 220 8.90 26.38 17.43
N LEU A 221 8.94 25.32 18.24
CA LEU A 221 8.42 25.31 19.61
C LEU A 221 9.42 25.82 20.66
N GLY A 222 10.67 26.11 20.28
CA GLY A 222 11.73 26.58 21.17
C GLY A 222 12.21 25.53 22.19
N VAL A 223 12.21 24.26 21.80
CA VAL A 223 12.73 23.14 22.61
C VAL A 223 14.26 23.07 22.53
N ILE A 224 14.81 23.38 21.36
CA ILE A 224 16.24 23.42 21.08
C ILE A 224 16.62 24.84 20.60
N LYS A 225 17.89 25.23 20.80
CA LYS A 225 18.41 26.58 20.50
C LYS A 225 19.11 26.64 19.15
#